data_AF-A0A4P1KIX3-F1
#
_entry.id   AF-A0A4P1KIX3-F1
#
_cell.length_a   1.000
_cell.length_b   1.000
_cell.length_c   1.000
_cell.angle_alpha   90.00
_cell.angle_beta   90.00
_cell.angle_gamma   90.00
#
_symmetry.space_group_name_H-M   'P 1'
#
loop_
_entity.id
_entity.type
_entity.pdbx_description
1 polymer ?
#
loop_
_entity_poly.entity_id
_entity_poly.type
_entity_poly.pdbx_seq_one_letter_code
_entity_poly.pdbx_strand_id
1 'polypeptide(L)'
;MPPWDKVTAPKMREAILEGIELQRADIAAIANNAEAPTFANTMAAMEMAGEPLDRALNVFSVMTSNIGGEQWDVLETELSPILSAASDEITFNEKLFARIKAVADGADAAGLNAQQKRLAERSRDAFVRNGAALDAAGKAELGRINTDLSNAFTSFGQKVVADENTWTVITDEAGLKGLPGIEQGRRRGCGAHAQRSGLGHRQHPLQRRSLPDLRR
;
A
#
# COMPACT_ATOMS: atom_id res chain seq x y z
N MET A 1 18.11 8.75 6.41
CA MET A 1 16.76 8.76 7.02
C MET A 1 15.94 9.84 6.34
N PRO A 2 14.67 9.59 5.99
CA PRO A 2 13.81 10.60 5.37
C PRO A 2 13.64 11.84 6.28
N PRO A 3 13.53 13.06 5.70
CA PRO A 3 13.32 14.28 6.47
C PRO A 3 11.83 14.42 6.86
N TRP A 4 11.39 13.61 7.84
CA TRP A 4 9.98 13.47 8.23
C TRP A 4 9.29 14.80 8.56
N ASP A 5 10.03 15.76 9.11
CA ASP A 5 9.57 17.11 9.43
C ASP A 5 9.18 17.96 8.21
N LYS A 6 9.61 17.55 7.01
CA LYS A 6 9.40 18.28 5.75
C LYS A 6 8.40 17.61 4.82
N VAL A 7 7.87 16.45 5.21
CA VAL A 7 6.91 15.67 4.43
C VAL A 7 5.53 16.29 4.55
N THR A 8 4.91 16.62 3.41
CA THR A 8 3.57 17.21 3.35
C THR A 8 2.74 16.51 2.28
N ALA A 9 1.42 16.46 2.45
CA ALA A 9 0.53 15.81 1.49
C ALA A 9 0.69 16.36 0.05
N PRO A 10 0.78 17.68 -0.21
CA PRO A 10 0.99 18.19 -1.57
C PRO A 10 2.30 17.70 -2.22
N LYS A 11 3.40 17.68 -1.46
CA LYS A 11 4.69 17.17 -1.98
C LYS A 11 4.63 15.69 -2.29
N MET A 12 3.92 14.91 -1.47
CA MET A 12 3.75 13.48 -1.70
C MET A 12 2.90 13.22 -2.94
N ARG A 13 1.83 14.00 -3.13
CA ARG A 13 1.00 13.93 -4.34
C ARG A 13 1.84 14.15 -5.60
N GLU A 14 2.61 15.24 -5.64
CA GLU A 14 3.49 15.57 -6.76
C GLU A 14 4.53 14.46 -7.01
N ALA A 15 5.22 14.02 -5.95
CA ALA A 15 6.26 13.00 -6.07
C ALA A 15 5.72 11.64 -6.53
N ILE A 16 4.52 11.25 -6.11
CA ILE A 16 3.89 9.99 -6.53
C ILE A 16 3.46 10.06 -7.99
N LEU A 17 2.83 11.17 -8.41
CA LEU A 17 2.42 11.34 -9.81
C LEU A 17 3.63 11.39 -10.75
N GLU A 18 4.69 12.11 -10.38
CA GLU A 18 5.95 12.10 -11.13
C GLU A 18 6.59 10.72 -11.14
N GLY A 19 6.60 10.02 -10.00
CA GLY A 19 7.11 8.66 -9.88
C GLY A 19 6.41 7.67 -10.82
N ILE A 20 5.10 7.79 -10.99
CA ILE A 20 4.33 6.98 -11.94
C ILE A 20 4.82 7.22 -13.38
N GLU A 21 5.02 8.48 -13.79
CA GLU A 21 5.53 8.78 -15.13
C GLU A 21 6.95 8.25 -15.35
N LEU A 22 7.82 8.36 -14.34
CA LEU A 22 9.17 7.82 -14.39
C LEU A 22 9.16 6.29 -14.52
N GLN A 23 8.31 5.61 -13.75
CA GLN A 23 8.16 4.15 -13.86
C GLN A 23 7.60 3.75 -15.22
N ARG A 24 6.64 4.50 -15.78
CA ARG A 24 6.13 4.28 -17.15
C ARG A 24 7.26 4.37 -18.17
N ALA A 25 8.16 5.35 -18.03
CA ALA A 25 9.31 5.50 -18.91
C ALA A 25 10.29 4.31 -18.80
N ASP A 26 10.61 3.86 -17.58
CA ASP A 26 11.45 2.70 -17.33
C ASP A 26 10.86 1.43 -17.97
N ILE A 27 9.57 1.18 -17.73
CA ILE A 27 8.85 0.03 -18.28
C ILE A 27 8.77 0.10 -19.81
N ALA A 28 8.55 1.29 -20.39
CA ALA A 28 8.55 1.46 -21.83
C ALA A 28 9.92 1.16 -22.45
N ALA A 29 11.02 1.54 -21.79
CA ALA A 29 12.37 1.22 -22.23
C ALA A 29 12.62 -0.30 -22.24
N ILE A 30 12.19 -1.01 -21.19
CA ILE A 30 12.32 -2.46 -21.10
C ILE A 30 11.46 -3.15 -22.16
N ALA A 31 10.19 -2.78 -22.25
CA ALA A 31 9.21 -3.41 -23.14
C ALA A 31 9.56 -3.22 -24.63
N ASN A 32 10.19 -2.09 -24.99
CA ASN A 32 10.56 -1.77 -26.36
C ASN A 32 12.04 -1.98 -26.70
N ASN A 33 12.83 -2.60 -25.81
CA ASN A 33 14.22 -2.93 -26.11
C ASN A 33 14.29 -3.88 -27.33
N ALA A 34 15.02 -3.49 -28.38
CA ALA A 34 15.12 -4.24 -29.63
C ALA A 34 15.93 -5.54 -29.50
N GLU A 35 16.78 -5.66 -28.48
CA GLU A 35 17.52 -6.89 -28.21
C GLU A 35 16.59 -8.00 -27.71
N ALA A 36 17.00 -9.24 -27.99
CA ALA A 36 16.32 -10.43 -27.48
C ALA A 36 16.24 -10.36 -25.93
N PRO A 37 15.12 -10.82 -25.32
CA PRO A 37 14.96 -10.78 -23.87
C PRO A 37 16.04 -11.60 -23.16
N THR A 38 16.70 -10.98 -22.20
CA THR A 38 17.67 -11.63 -21.29
C THR A 38 17.30 -11.32 -19.85
N PHE A 39 17.86 -12.09 -18.90
CA PHE A 39 17.67 -11.77 -17.49
C PHE A 39 18.10 -10.34 -17.16
N ALA A 40 19.22 -9.85 -17.71
CA ALA A 40 19.71 -8.51 -17.44
C ALA A 40 18.79 -7.41 -18.01
N ASN A 41 18.43 -7.51 -19.29
CA ASN A 41 17.67 -6.44 -19.97
C ASN A 41 16.15 -6.49 -19.71
N THR A 42 15.68 -7.49 -18.97
CA THR A 42 14.25 -7.66 -18.65
C THR A 42 14.07 -7.79 -17.14
N MET A 43 14.54 -8.88 -16.52
CA MET A 43 14.27 -9.15 -15.10
C MET A 43 15.01 -8.17 -14.18
N ALA A 44 16.34 -8.06 -14.31
CA ALA A 44 17.12 -7.16 -13.48
C ALA A 44 16.75 -5.68 -13.72
N ALA A 45 16.48 -5.30 -14.98
CA ALA A 45 16.00 -3.98 -15.31
C ALA A 45 14.63 -3.67 -14.66
N MET A 46 13.71 -4.64 -14.63
CA MET A 46 12.43 -4.48 -13.95
C MET A 46 12.56 -4.30 -12.44
N GLU A 47 13.48 -5.02 -11.78
CA GLU A 47 13.73 -4.87 -10.33
C GLU A 47 14.31 -3.48 -9.98
N MET A 48 14.84 -2.75 -10.96
CA MET A 48 15.35 -1.39 -10.78
C MET A 48 14.36 -0.31 -11.24
N ALA A 49 13.31 -0.69 -11.97
CA ALA A 49 12.35 0.25 -12.54
C ALA A 49 11.46 0.85 -11.46
N GLY A 50 11.21 2.16 -11.53
CA GLY A 50 10.29 2.84 -10.61
C GLY A 50 10.84 3.11 -9.21
N GLU A 51 12.16 3.04 -8.99
CA GLU A 51 12.80 3.39 -7.72
C GLU A 51 12.31 4.75 -7.14
N PRO A 52 12.10 5.82 -7.94
CA PRO A 52 11.55 7.07 -7.42
C PRO A 52 10.14 6.93 -6.83
N LEU A 53 9.25 6.17 -7.51
CA LEU A 53 7.89 5.91 -7.04
C LEU A 53 7.91 5.07 -5.76
N ASP A 54 8.68 3.99 -5.73
CA ASP A 54 8.81 3.11 -4.56
C ASP A 54 9.27 3.90 -3.33
N ARG A 55 10.25 4.79 -3.50
CA ARG A 55 10.71 5.67 -2.42
C ARG A 55 9.62 6.62 -1.93
N ALA A 56 8.84 7.20 -2.83
CA ALA A 56 7.72 8.07 -2.47
C ALA A 56 6.61 7.28 -1.74
N LEU A 57 6.22 6.12 -2.24
CA LEU A 57 5.20 5.26 -1.63
C LEU A 57 5.60 4.76 -0.24
N ASN A 58 6.88 4.43 -0.03
CA ASN A 58 7.38 4.05 1.30
C ASN A 58 7.22 5.19 2.32
N VAL A 59 7.54 6.42 1.95
CA VAL A 59 7.33 7.59 2.82
C VAL A 59 5.84 7.83 3.04
N PHE A 60 5.04 7.76 1.98
CA PHE A 60 3.59 7.96 2.04
C PHE A 60 2.91 6.96 2.98
N SER A 61 3.26 5.68 2.88
CA SER A 61 2.74 4.60 3.74
C SER A 61 3.02 4.84 5.22
N VAL A 62 4.20 5.37 5.57
CA VAL A 62 4.52 5.75 6.95
C VAL A 62 3.63 6.92 7.41
N MET A 63 3.40 7.91 6.54
CA MET A 63 2.55 9.05 6.88
C MET A 63 1.10 8.63 7.10
N THR A 64 0.53 7.80 6.22
CA THR A 64 -0.86 7.34 6.33
C THR A 64 -1.06 6.37 7.50
N SER A 65 -0.11 5.47 7.76
CA SER A 65 -0.27 4.42 8.77
C SER A 65 0.02 4.87 10.21
N ASN A 66 0.85 5.91 10.39
CA ASN A 66 1.30 6.34 11.73
C ASN A 66 0.82 7.74 12.13
N ILE A 67 0.94 8.71 11.23
CA ILE A 67 0.56 10.09 11.51
C ILE A 67 -0.93 10.27 11.22
N GLY A 68 -1.36 9.84 10.04
CA GLY A 68 -2.74 9.88 9.59
C GLY A 68 -3.37 11.28 9.64
N GLY A 69 -4.69 11.32 9.49
CA GLY A 69 -5.49 12.54 9.56
C GLY A 69 -6.01 12.99 8.20
N GLU A 70 -6.96 13.92 8.23
CA GLU A 70 -7.82 14.27 7.09
C GLU A 70 -7.05 14.56 5.79
N GLN A 71 -5.94 15.30 5.86
CA GLN A 71 -5.13 15.61 4.67
C GLN A 71 -4.51 14.36 4.00
N TRP A 72 -4.22 13.32 4.78
CA TRP A 72 -3.65 12.07 4.28
C TRP A 72 -4.77 11.14 3.80
N ASP A 73 -5.91 11.11 4.48
CA ASP A 73 -7.09 10.33 4.06
C ASP A 73 -7.63 10.83 2.71
N VAL A 74 -7.73 12.16 2.54
CA VAL A 74 -8.11 12.78 1.27
C VAL A 74 -7.14 12.39 0.16
N LEU A 75 -5.84 12.46 0.43
CA LEU A 75 -4.82 12.13 -0.55
C LEU A 75 -4.79 10.63 -0.89
N GLU A 76 -4.98 9.75 0.09
CA GLU A 76 -5.07 8.30 -0.13
C GLU A 76 -6.29 7.95 -1.00
N THR A 77 -7.43 8.59 -0.73
CA THR A 77 -8.65 8.45 -1.54
C THR A 77 -8.43 8.88 -2.98
N GLU A 78 -7.69 9.96 -3.19
CA GLU A 78 -7.34 10.46 -4.52
C GLU A 78 -6.38 9.50 -5.25
N LEU A 79 -5.30 9.08 -4.58
CA LEU A 79 -4.21 8.35 -5.22
C LEU A 79 -4.48 6.85 -5.38
N SER A 80 -5.31 6.24 -4.53
CA SER A 80 -5.63 4.80 -4.57
C SER A 80 -6.02 4.31 -5.97
N PRO A 81 -7.06 4.88 -6.63
CA PRO A 81 -7.45 4.42 -7.97
C PRO A 81 -6.38 4.74 -9.04
N ILE A 82 -5.62 5.83 -8.87
CA ILE A 82 -4.56 6.21 -9.81
C ILE A 82 -3.40 5.20 -9.77
N LEU A 83 -2.98 4.81 -8.56
CA LEU A 83 -1.93 3.81 -8.35
C LEU A 83 -2.39 2.43 -8.83
N SER A 84 -3.66 2.06 -8.61
CA SER A 84 -4.22 0.82 -9.14
C SER A 84 -4.13 0.79 -10.67
N ALA A 85 -4.57 1.87 -11.34
CA ALA A 85 -4.49 1.97 -12.79
C ALA A 85 -3.05 1.92 -13.32
N ALA A 86 -2.11 2.60 -12.66
CA ALA A 86 -0.69 2.54 -13.02
C ALA A 86 -0.11 1.12 -12.89
N SER A 87 -0.50 0.38 -11.86
CA SER A 87 -0.08 -1.02 -11.69
C SER A 87 -0.67 -1.96 -12.77
N ASP A 88 -1.93 -1.73 -13.13
CA ASP A 88 -2.61 -2.46 -14.19
C ASP A 88 -1.95 -2.20 -15.56
N GLU A 89 -1.57 -0.96 -15.86
CA GLU A 89 -0.85 -0.61 -17.10
C GLU A 89 0.44 -1.42 -17.28
N ILE A 90 1.20 -1.63 -16.20
CA ILE A 90 2.43 -2.43 -16.23
C ILE A 90 2.10 -3.91 -16.43
N THR A 91 1.14 -4.43 -15.66
CA THR A 91 0.76 -5.85 -15.69
C THR A 91 0.17 -6.24 -17.05
N PHE A 92 -0.67 -5.38 -17.61
CA PHE A 92 -1.39 -5.62 -18.87
C PHE A 92 -0.55 -5.32 -20.12
N ASN A 93 0.66 -4.78 -19.95
CA ASN A 93 1.59 -4.50 -21.04
C ASN A 93 2.06 -5.82 -21.71
N GLU A 94 1.50 -6.08 -22.89
CA GLU A 94 1.73 -7.33 -23.64
C GLU A 94 3.18 -7.52 -24.06
N LYS A 95 3.85 -6.43 -24.46
CA LYS A 95 5.26 -6.47 -24.85
C LYS A 95 6.12 -6.84 -23.65
N LEU A 96 5.90 -6.19 -22.51
CA LEU A 96 6.63 -6.49 -21.28
C LEU A 96 6.41 -7.96 -20.86
N PHE A 97 5.15 -8.40 -20.82
CA PHE A 97 4.82 -9.78 -20.42
C PHE A 97 5.45 -10.81 -21.35
N ALA A 98 5.45 -10.56 -22.66
CA ALA A 98 6.12 -11.44 -23.63
C ALA A 98 7.63 -11.57 -23.35
N ARG A 99 8.31 -10.48 -22.98
CA ARG A 99 9.73 -10.52 -22.59
C ARG A 99 9.95 -11.33 -21.31
N ILE A 100 9.15 -11.08 -20.27
CA ILE A 100 9.23 -11.82 -18.99
C ILE A 100 9.04 -13.31 -19.23
N LYS A 101 8.01 -13.68 -20.00
CA LYS A 101 7.70 -15.07 -20.34
C LYS A 101 8.86 -15.72 -21.11
N ALA A 102 9.45 -15.03 -22.08
CA ALA A 102 10.58 -15.54 -22.84
C ALA A 102 11.80 -15.83 -21.95
N VAL A 103 12.13 -14.94 -21.00
CA VAL A 103 13.22 -15.18 -20.05
C VAL A 103 12.92 -16.34 -19.12
N ALA A 104 11.70 -16.42 -18.58
CA ALA A 104 11.30 -17.49 -17.66
C ALA A 104 11.29 -18.87 -18.33
N ASP A 105 10.77 -18.96 -19.55
CA ASP A 105 10.66 -20.22 -20.29
C ASP A 105 12.02 -20.65 -20.87
N GLY A 106 12.90 -19.71 -21.18
CA GLY A 106 14.27 -19.94 -21.66
C GLY A 106 15.32 -20.09 -20.56
N ALA A 107 14.93 -20.06 -19.28
CA ALA A 107 15.86 -19.93 -18.15
C ALA A 107 16.95 -21.02 -18.11
N ASP A 108 16.58 -22.28 -18.38
CA ASP A 108 17.53 -23.40 -18.39
C ASP A 108 18.50 -23.32 -19.58
N ALA A 109 17.99 -22.98 -20.77
CA ALA A 109 18.82 -22.83 -21.97
C ALA A 109 19.79 -21.65 -21.86
N ALA A 110 19.38 -20.59 -21.16
CA ALA A 110 20.22 -19.42 -20.88
C ALA A 110 21.23 -19.63 -19.73
N GLY A 111 21.21 -20.80 -19.07
CA GLY A 111 22.12 -21.12 -17.97
C GLY A 111 21.91 -20.25 -16.73
N LEU A 112 20.67 -19.78 -16.48
CA LEU A 112 20.37 -18.99 -15.30
C LEU A 112 20.59 -19.79 -14.02
N ASN A 113 21.13 -19.14 -12.99
CA ASN A 113 21.28 -19.78 -11.68
C ASN A 113 19.91 -19.97 -10.99
N ALA A 114 19.90 -20.73 -9.89
CA ALA A 114 18.68 -21.10 -9.17
C ALA A 114 17.85 -19.87 -8.72
N GLN A 115 18.51 -18.82 -8.23
CA GLN A 115 17.85 -17.59 -7.77
C GLN A 115 17.24 -16.81 -8.95
N GLN A 116 17.98 -16.67 -10.04
CA GLN A 116 17.53 -15.99 -11.25
C GLN A 116 16.34 -16.71 -11.89
N LYS A 117 16.42 -18.04 -12.00
CA LYS A 117 15.33 -18.87 -12.49
C LYS A 117 14.08 -18.70 -11.63
N ARG A 118 14.24 -18.78 -10.30
CA ARG A 118 13.12 -18.62 -9.36
C ARG A 118 12.48 -17.24 -9.47
N LEU A 119 13.28 -16.19 -9.64
CA LEU A 119 12.77 -14.83 -9.85
C LEU A 119 11.95 -14.76 -11.14
N ALA A 120 12.50 -15.21 -12.26
CA ALA A 120 11.83 -15.18 -13.57
C ALA A 120 10.51 -15.96 -13.55
N GLU A 121 10.50 -17.16 -12.98
CA GLU A 121 9.28 -17.97 -12.81
C GLU A 121 8.23 -17.25 -11.96
N ARG A 122 8.62 -16.74 -10.78
CA ARG A 122 7.69 -16.07 -9.87
C ARG A 122 7.09 -14.83 -10.50
N SER A 123 7.88 -14.04 -11.22
CA SER A 123 7.39 -12.83 -11.89
C SER A 123 6.44 -13.17 -13.03
N ARG A 124 6.79 -14.13 -13.91
CA ARG A 124 5.87 -14.61 -14.96
C ARG A 124 4.55 -15.08 -14.35
N ASP A 125 4.60 -15.94 -13.33
CA ASP A 125 3.39 -16.51 -12.74
C ASP A 125 2.55 -15.44 -12.02
N ALA A 126 3.19 -14.42 -11.45
CA ALA A 126 2.49 -13.27 -10.87
C ALA A 126 1.76 -12.46 -11.94
N PHE A 127 2.42 -12.14 -13.06
CA PHE A 127 1.79 -11.47 -14.19
C PHE A 127 0.58 -12.26 -14.71
N VAL A 128 0.70 -13.59 -14.86
CA VAL A 128 -0.42 -14.44 -15.27
C VAL A 128 -1.58 -14.36 -14.28
N ARG A 129 -1.32 -14.53 -12.97
CA ARG A 129 -2.35 -14.44 -11.93
C ARG A 129 -3.03 -13.08 -11.89
N ASN A 130 -2.29 -12.01 -12.20
CA ASN A 130 -2.79 -10.65 -12.25
C ASN A 130 -3.39 -10.28 -13.62
N GLY A 131 -3.60 -11.25 -14.52
CA GLY A 131 -4.37 -11.06 -15.74
C GLY A 131 -3.59 -10.64 -16.99
N ALA A 132 -2.25 -10.69 -16.97
CA ALA A 132 -1.44 -10.36 -18.15
C ALA A 132 -1.77 -11.22 -19.39
N ALA A 133 -2.25 -12.45 -19.16
CA ALA A 133 -2.63 -13.42 -20.19
C ALA A 133 -4.11 -13.33 -20.62
N LEU A 134 -4.90 -12.40 -20.06
CA LEU A 134 -6.29 -12.17 -20.47
C LEU A 134 -6.35 -11.46 -21.82
N ASP A 135 -7.49 -11.58 -22.50
CA ASP A 135 -7.80 -10.78 -23.67
C ASP A 135 -8.19 -9.33 -23.29
N ALA A 136 -8.45 -8.48 -24.28
CA ALA A 136 -8.78 -7.07 -24.04
C ALA A 136 -10.03 -6.89 -23.15
N ALA A 137 -11.04 -7.74 -23.32
CA ALA A 137 -12.26 -7.68 -22.51
C ALA A 137 -11.99 -8.10 -21.06
N GLY A 138 -11.23 -9.18 -20.85
CA GLY A 138 -10.84 -9.66 -19.53
C GLY A 138 -9.95 -8.66 -18.78
N LYS A 139 -8.99 -8.02 -19.47
CA LYS A 139 -8.16 -6.95 -18.90
C LYS A 139 -9.00 -5.74 -18.49
N ALA A 140 -9.96 -5.33 -19.32
CA ALA A 140 -10.85 -4.22 -19.00
C ALA A 140 -11.71 -4.51 -17.76
N GLU A 141 -12.29 -5.70 -17.66
CA GLU A 141 -13.09 -6.09 -16.50
C GLU A 141 -12.23 -6.22 -15.24
N LEU A 142 -11.04 -6.82 -15.34
CA LEU A 142 -10.14 -6.95 -14.20
C LEU A 142 -9.66 -5.56 -13.71
N GLY A 143 -9.33 -4.64 -14.60
CA GLY A 143 -8.95 -3.27 -14.22
C GLY A 143 -10.09 -2.50 -13.53
N ARG A 144 -11.33 -2.71 -13.97
CA ARG A 144 -12.52 -2.18 -13.29
C ARG A 144 -12.63 -2.74 -11.86
N ILE A 145 -12.47 -4.05 -11.69
CA ILE A 145 -12.49 -4.73 -10.38
C ILE A 145 -11.36 -4.21 -9.47
N ASN A 146 -10.14 -4.07 -9.99
CA ASN A 146 -9.00 -3.57 -9.22
C ASN A 146 -9.24 -2.15 -8.72
N THR A 147 -9.79 -1.29 -9.57
CA THR A 147 -10.19 0.08 -9.19
C THR A 147 -11.25 0.06 -8.07
N ASP A 148 -12.32 -0.73 -8.23
CA ASP A 148 -13.38 -0.85 -7.22
C ASP A 148 -12.84 -1.36 -5.88
N LEU A 149 -11.97 -2.38 -5.90
CA LEU A 149 -11.34 -2.93 -4.71
C LEU A 149 -10.44 -1.90 -4.02
N SER A 150 -9.62 -1.16 -4.77
CA SER A 150 -8.74 -0.12 -4.22
C SER A 150 -9.54 0.95 -3.46
N ASN A 151 -10.66 1.40 -4.04
CA ASN A 151 -11.57 2.35 -3.41
C ASN A 151 -12.24 1.75 -2.17
N ALA A 152 -12.68 0.49 -2.25
CA ALA A 152 -13.33 -0.19 -1.13
C ALA A 152 -12.39 -0.39 0.06
N PHE A 153 -11.14 -0.80 -0.17
CA PHE A 153 -10.14 -0.97 0.88
C PHE A 153 -9.79 0.35 1.57
N THR A 154 -9.54 1.40 0.79
CA THR A 154 -9.27 2.75 1.32
C THR A 154 -10.44 3.25 2.16
N SER A 155 -11.66 3.16 1.63
CA SER A 155 -12.87 3.56 2.37
C SER A 155 -13.08 2.74 3.65
N PHE A 156 -12.81 1.44 3.62
CA PHE A 156 -12.93 0.59 4.80
C PHE A 156 -11.92 0.98 5.88
N GLY A 157 -10.64 1.18 5.52
CA GLY A 157 -9.59 1.59 6.46
C GLY A 157 -9.94 2.89 7.18
N GLN A 158 -10.36 3.89 6.42
CA GLN A 158 -10.78 5.18 6.96
C GLN A 158 -12.02 5.07 7.86
N LYS A 159 -13.00 4.24 7.48
CA LYS A 159 -14.20 4.00 8.32
C LYS A 159 -13.86 3.32 9.64
N VAL A 160 -12.90 2.39 9.66
CA VAL A 160 -12.44 1.76 10.92
C VAL A 160 -11.79 2.80 11.83
N VAL A 161 -10.89 3.64 11.30
CA VAL A 161 -10.26 4.71 12.08
C VAL A 161 -11.28 5.73 12.58
N ALA A 162 -12.26 6.08 11.73
CA ALA A 162 -13.35 6.98 12.11
C ALA A 162 -14.19 6.38 13.25
N ASP A 163 -14.55 5.10 13.19
CA ASP A 163 -15.28 4.39 14.25
C ASP A 163 -14.48 4.36 15.56
N GLU A 164 -13.19 4.01 15.51
CA GLU A 164 -12.29 4.03 16.67
C GLU A 164 -12.20 5.44 17.31
N ASN A 165 -12.36 6.50 16.51
CA ASN A 165 -12.41 7.90 16.95
C ASN A 165 -13.76 8.36 17.52
N THR A 166 -14.82 7.55 17.48
CA THR A 166 -16.12 7.86 18.11
C THR A 166 -16.24 7.46 19.59
N TRP A 167 -15.14 7.01 20.17
CA TRP A 167 -15.01 6.55 21.55
C TRP A 167 -15.79 7.35 22.63
N THR A 168 -16.20 6.69 23.72
CA THR A 168 -17.01 7.28 24.83
C THR A 168 -16.24 7.37 26.14
N VAL A 169 -16.25 8.49 26.89
CA VAL A 169 -15.58 8.53 28.22
C VAL A 169 -16.52 7.97 29.29
N ILE A 170 -16.05 7.04 30.11
CA ILE A 170 -16.63 6.79 31.43
C ILE A 170 -16.05 7.82 32.40
N THR A 171 -16.86 8.83 32.75
CA THR A 171 -16.46 9.92 33.65
C THR A 171 -16.75 9.62 35.12
N ASP A 172 -17.59 8.64 35.41
CA ASP A 172 -17.93 8.22 36.77
C ASP A 172 -16.95 7.16 37.29
N GLU A 173 -16.36 7.42 38.45
CA GLU A 173 -15.41 6.53 39.12
C GLU A 173 -16.07 5.20 39.53
N ALA A 174 -17.37 5.20 39.80
CA ALA A 174 -18.13 3.96 40.04
C ALA A 174 -18.18 3.06 38.79
N GLY A 175 -18.18 3.67 37.59
CA GLY A 175 -18.13 2.97 36.31
C GLY A 175 -16.75 2.34 35.98
N LEU A 176 -15.73 2.61 36.80
CA LEU A 176 -14.39 2.04 36.66
C LEU A 176 -14.13 0.88 37.65
N LYS A 177 -15.10 0.57 38.53
CA LYS A 177 -14.99 -0.48 39.55
C LYS A 177 -14.80 -1.86 38.89
N GLY A 178 -13.79 -2.62 39.34
CA GLY A 178 -13.48 -3.95 38.82
C GLY A 178 -12.37 -3.98 37.75
N LEU A 179 -11.94 -2.83 37.25
CA LEU A 179 -10.74 -2.74 36.40
C LEU A 179 -9.45 -2.77 37.24
N PRO A 180 -8.33 -3.35 36.74
CA PRO A 180 -7.03 -3.22 37.37
C PRO A 180 -6.61 -1.75 37.55
N GLY A 181 -5.81 -1.46 38.57
CA GLY A 181 -5.41 -0.07 38.90
C GLY A 181 -4.72 0.66 37.74
N ILE A 182 -3.98 -0.04 36.89
CA ILE A 182 -3.33 0.54 35.71
C ILE A 182 -4.35 0.97 34.63
N GLU A 183 -5.41 0.20 34.41
CA GLU A 183 -6.53 0.58 33.54
C GLU A 183 -7.34 1.75 34.08
N GLN A 184 -7.55 1.81 35.39
CA GLN A 184 -8.23 2.95 36.02
C GLN A 184 -7.39 4.23 35.87
N GLY A 185 -6.08 4.16 36.12
CA GLY A 185 -5.15 5.29 35.94
C GLY A 185 -5.10 5.78 34.49
N ARG A 186 -5.03 4.88 33.51
CA ARG A 186 -5.03 5.23 32.08
C ARG A 186 -6.33 5.94 31.68
N ARG A 187 -7.47 5.48 32.18
CA ARG A 187 -8.79 6.08 31.87
C ARG A 187 -8.97 7.46 32.48
N ARG A 188 -8.44 7.71 33.69
CA ARG A 188 -8.38 9.07 34.28
C ARG A 188 -7.55 10.02 33.41
N GLY A 189 -6.39 9.56 32.92
CA GLY A 189 -5.53 10.34 32.02
C GLY A 189 -6.22 10.72 30.70
N CYS A 190 -6.95 9.79 30.08
CA CYS A 190 -7.76 10.08 28.89
C CYS A 190 -8.88 11.09 29.16
N GLY A 191 -9.59 10.99 30.29
CA GLY A 191 -10.64 11.95 30.66
C GLY A 191 -10.13 13.38 30.83
N ALA A 192 -8.94 13.55 31.41
CA ALA A 192 -8.30 14.86 31.57
C ALA A 192 -7.85 15.49 30.23
N HIS A 193 -7.49 14.67 29.24
CA HIS A 193 -7.15 15.14 27.89
C HIS A 193 -8.41 15.58 27.12
N ALA A 194 -9.49 14.80 27.17
CA ALA A 194 -10.76 15.12 26.53
C ALA A 194 -11.36 16.46 26.96
N GLN A 195 -11.30 16.76 28.26
CA GLN A 195 -11.79 18.02 28.82
C GLN A 195 -10.97 19.24 28.36
N ARG A 196 -9.65 19.08 28.17
CA ARG A 196 -8.75 20.16 27.72
C ARG A 196 -8.91 20.48 26.24
N SER A 197 -9.34 19.50 25.43
CA SER A 197 -9.49 19.66 23.99
C SER A 197 -10.89 20.15 23.57
N GLY A 198 -11.78 20.49 24.52
CA GLY A 198 -13.13 20.99 24.22
C GLY A 198 -14.10 19.94 23.64
N LEU A 199 -13.70 18.67 23.67
CA LEU A 199 -14.45 17.54 23.12
C LEU A 199 -15.31 16.95 24.25
N GLY A 200 -16.54 17.44 24.39
CA GLY A 200 -17.47 17.02 25.43
C GLY A 200 -17.68 15.49 25.48
N HIS A 201 -17.66 14.92 26.70
CA HIS A 201 -18.03 13.57 27.16
C HIS A 201 -17.72 12.31 26.31
N ARG A 202 -17.12 12.39 25.13
CA ARG A 202 -16.97 11.24 24.21
C ARG A 202 -15.52 10.92 23.93
N GLN A 203 -14.86 10.18 24.85
CA GLN A 203 -13.46 9.78 24.76
C GLN A 203 -13.08 8.46 25.59
N HIS A 204 -13.23 7.21 25.03
CA HIS A 204 -12.37 5.94 25.28
C HIS A 204 -11.61 5.26 24.06
N PRO A 205 -10.29 5.44 23.78
CA PRO A 205 -9.77 5.09 22.46
C PRO A 205 -9.76 3.58 22.30
N LEU A 206 -10.47 3.07 21.29
CA LEU A 206 -10.49 1.67 20.92
C LEU A 206 -9.16 1.33 20.24
N GLN A 207 -8.08 1.20 21.00
CA GLN A 207 -6.86 0.63 20.46
C GLN A 207 -7.03 -0.88 20.28
N ARG A 208 -6.67 -1.41 19.11
CA ARG A 208 -6.43 -2.85 18.91
C ARG A 208 -5.46 -3.37 19.97
N ARG A 209 -5.98 -3.98 21.04
CA ARG A 209 -5.17 -4.75 21.98
C ARG A 209 -5.06 -6.18 21.48
N SER A 210 -3.82 -6.67 21.37
CA SER A 210 -3.57 -8.11 21.48
C SER A 210 -4.12 -8.56 22.83
N LEU A 211 -5.10 -9.47 22.81
CA LEU A 211 -5.61 -10.10 24.02
C LEU A 211 -4.44 -10.85 24.68
N PRO A 212 -4.16 -10.66 25.98
CA PRO A 212 -3.25 -11.55 26.70
C PRO A 212 -3.83 -12.96 26.64
N ASP A 213 -2.98 -13.91 26.30
CA ASP A 213 -3.29 -15.34 26.19
C ASP A 213 -3.96 -15.81 27.51
N LEU A 214 -5.26 -16.05 27.45
CA LEU A 214 -6.05 -16.61 28.56
C LEU A 214 -5.82 -18.11 28.60
N ARG A 215 -4.62 -18.54 29.01
CA ARG A 215 -4.38 -19.88 29.55
C ARG A 215 -3.84 -19.76 30.96
N ARG A 216 -4.72 -19.99 31.93
CA ARG A 216 -4.39 -20.61 33.21
C ARG A 216 -5.25 -21.86 33.33
#